data_AF-A0A3Q0J3X0-F1
#
_entry.id   AF-A0A3Q0J3X0-F1
#
_cell.length_a   1.000
_cell.length_b   1.000
_cell.length_c   1.000
_cell.angle_alpha   90.00
_cell.angle_beta   90.00
_cell.angle_gamma   90.00
#
_symmetry.space_group_name_H-M   'P 1'
#
loop_
_entity.id
_entity.type
_entity.pdbx_description
1 polymer ?
#
loop_
_entity_poly.entity_id
_entity_poly.type
_entity_poly.pdbx_seq_one_letter_code
_entity_poly.pdbx_strand_id
1 'polypeptide(L)'
;MISESLLEHLLKKYRWIFVIFFLLPLTFFYDIYHFIRQQVTEYFKDKSVCHDLKVKHVQGQVREWIKTDQSIPMCTGRAGWKCMSLREPKYKSSMFPVDLEAMDTILSVDEEKKTVKVEPYVTMGQLTRYLIPRGWTIPVVVELDDVTVGKL
;
A
#
# COMPACT_ATOMS: atom_id res chain seq x y z
N MET A 1 -30.83 -17.86 20.16
CA MET A 1 -30.11 -18.06 21.44
C MET A 1 -29.13 -19.25 21.45
N ILE A 2 -29.43 -20.43 20.88
CA ILE A 2 -28.49 -21.57 20.90
C ILE A 2 -27.38 -21.48 19.84
N SER A 3 -27.66 -20.86 18.69
CA SER A 3 -26.67 -20.65 17.62
C SER A 3 -25.53 -19.72 18.03
N GLU A 4 -25.83 -18.65 18.77
CA GLU A 4 -24.82 -17.68 19.21
C GLU A 4 -23.84 -18.28 20.24
N SER A 5 -24.31 -19.17 21.13
CA SER A 5 -23.42 -19.82 22.10
C SER A 5 -22.51 -20.89 21.47
N LEU A 6 -22.99 -21.61 20.45
CA LEU A 6 -22.18 -22.55 19.68
C LEU A 6 -21.13 -21.85 18.81
N LEU A 7 -21.51 -20.77 18.12
CA LEU A 7 -20.57 -19.95 17.34
C LEU A 7 -19.52 -19.32 18.23
N GLU A 8 -19.90 -18.76 19.39
CA GLU A 8 -18.93 -18.23 20.35
C GLU A 8 -17.99 -19.30 20.89
N HIS A 9 -18.51 -20.50 21.18
CA HIS A 9 -17.69 -21.60 21.68
C HIS A 9 -16.73 -22.12 20.59
N LEU A 10 -17.20 -22.21 19.35
CA LEU A 10 -16.38 -22.61 18.21
C LEU A 10 -15.29 -21.57 17.89
N LEU A 11 -15.65 -20.28 17.90
CA LEU A 11 -14.72 -19.16 17.68
C LEU A 11 -13.69 -19.02 18.82
N LYS A 12 -14.06 -19.30 20.07
CA LYS A 12 -13.12 -19.22 21.21
C LYS A 12 -12.22 -20.47 21.31
N LYS A 13 -12.75 -21.68 21.10
CA LYS A 13 -12.02 -22.94 21.30
C LYS A 13 -11.25 -23.42 20.06
N TYR A 14 -11.77 -23.16 18.85
CA TYR A 14 -11.15 -23.54 17.58
C TYR A 14 -10.61 -22.35 16.80
N ARG A 15 -10.30 -21.27 17.51
CA ARG A 15 -9.76 -20.02 16.94
C ARG A 15 -8.55 -20.26 16.04
N TRP A 16 -7.69 -21.20 16.44
CA TRP A 16 -6.51 -21.61 15.66
C TRP A 16 -6.87 -22.38 14.38
N ILE A 17 -7.88 -23.26 14.40
CA ILE A 17 -8.37 -23.98 13.21
C ILE A 17 -8.90 -22.98 12.20
N PHE A 18 -9.73 -22.03 12.64
CA PHE A 18 -10.27 -21.01 11.75
C PHE A 18 -9.17 -20.14 11.12
N VAL A 19 -8.17 -19.73 11.92
CA VAL A 19 -7.03 -18.96 11.41
C VAL A 19 -6.22 -19.76 10.39
N ILE A 20 -5.96 -21.04 10.65
CA ILE A 20 -5.13 -21.86 9.75
C ILE A 20 -5.86 -22.21 8.45
N PHE A 21 -7.15 -22.56 8.51
CA PHE A 21 -7.88 -23.03 7.33
C PHE A 21 -8.51 -21.91 6.49
N PHE A 22 -8.84 -20.76 7.09
CA PHE A 22 -9.51 -19.68 6.37
C PHE A 22 -8.65 -18.42 6.29
N LEU A 23 -8.13 -17.94 7.43
CA LEU A 23 -7.43 -16.66 7.45
C LEU A 23 -6.08 -16.73 6.72
N LEU A 24 -5.26 -17.75 7.00
CA LEU A 24 -3.94 -17.91 6.37
C LEU A 24 -4.04 -18.09 4.83
N PRO A 25 -4.88 -18.99 4.29
CA PRO A 25 -5.03 -19.11 2.85
C PRO A 25 -5.57 -17.83 2.21
N LEU A 26 -6.53 -17.16 2.86
CA LEU A 26 -7.08 -15.91 2.35
C LEU A 26 -6.02 -14.81 2.25
N THR A 27 -5.20 -14.63 3.30
CA THR A 27 -4.07 -13.69 3.27
C THR A 27 -3.08 -14.06 2.17
N PHE A 28 -2.75 -15.35 2.02
CA PHE A 28 -1.86 -15.82 0.97
C PHE A 28 -2.38 -15.51 -0.44
N PHE A 29 -3.67 -15.73 -0.71
CA PHE A 29 -4.28 -15.37 -1.99
C PHE A 29 -4.32 -13.87 -2.22
N TYR A 30 -4.57 -13.08 -1.16
CA TYR A 30 -4.50 -11.62 -1.21
C TYR A 30 -3.09 -11.15 -1.60
N ASP A 31 -2.05 -11.69 -0.97
CA ASP A 31 -0.66 -11.38 -1.27
C ASP A 31 -0.28 -11.76 -2.71
N ILE A 32 -0.73 -12.94 -3.17
CA ILE A 32 -0.54 -13.38 -4.57
C ILE A 32 -1.21 -12.40 -5.54
N TYR A 33 -2.46 -12.02 -5.28
CA TYR A 33 -3.20 -11.10 -6.13
C TYR A 33 -2.47 -9.76 -6.25
N HIS A 34 -2.01 -9.21 -5.13
CA HIS A 34 -1.24 -7.97 -5.12
C HIS A 34 0.10 -8.11 -5.85
N PHE A 35 0.80 -9.22 -5.66
CA PHE A 35 2.04 -9.53 -6.37
C PHE A 35 1.83 -9.61 -7.89
N ILE A 36 0.82 -10.36 -8.35
CA ILE A 36 0.51 -10.50 -9.78
C ILE A 36 0.12 -9.14 -10.37
N ARG A 37 -0.74 -8.37 -9.70
CA ARG A 37 -1.14 -7.03 -10.17
C ARG A 37 0.08 -6.11 -10.36
N GLN A 38 1.02 -6.16 -9.43
CA GLN A 38 2.26 -5.38 -9.52
C GLN A 38 3.10 -5.83 -10.71
N GLN A 39 3.34 -7.14 -10.86
CA GLN A 39 4.09 -7.68 -11.99
C GLN A 39 3.43 -7.29 -13.32
N VAL A 40 2.11 -7.43 -13.46
CA VAL A 40 1.39 -7.03 -14.67
C VAL A 40 1.57 -5.53 -14.96
N THR A 41 1.54 -4.68 -13.94
CA THR A 41 1.75 -3.24 -14.08
C THR A 41 3.19 -2.92 -14.48
N GLU A 42 4.17 -3.68 -14.00
CA GLU A 42 5.58 -3.52 -14.36
C GLU A 42 5.90 -3.99 -15.79
N TYR A 43 5.26 -5.05 -16.27
CA TYR A 43 5.53 -5.66 -17.58
C TYR A 43 4.72 -5.08 -18.74
N PHE A 44 3.44 -4.77 -18.54
CA PHE A 44 2.52 -4.47 -19.66
C PHE A 44 2.23 -2.99 -19.87
N LYS A 45 2.60 -2.12 -18.93
CA LYS A 45 2.25 -0.69 -19.00
C LYS A 45 3.48 0.16 -19.22
N ASP A 46 3.39 1.06 -20.19
CA ASP A 46 4.34 2.15 -20.33
C ASP A 46 4.35 3.00 -19.06
N LYS A 47 5.42 2.83 -18.27
CA LYS A 47 5.54 3.39 -16.93
C LYS A 47 5.42 4.91 -16.93
N SER A 48 6.03 5.59 -17.90
CA SER A 48 5.98 7.05 -18.02
C SER A 48 4.57 7.56 -18.32
N VAL A 49 3.89 6.97 -19.31
CA VAL A 49 2.55 7.40 -19.72
C VAL A 49 1.54 7.14 -18.61
N CYS A 50 1.62 5.98 -17.96
CA CYS A 50 0.77 5.67 -16.82
C CYS A 50 1.05 6.57 -15.62
N HIS A 51 2.33 6.88 -15.35
CA HIS A 51 2.71 7.81 -14.29
C HIS A 51 2.09 9.19 -14.51
N ASP A 52 2.20 9.76 -15.71
CA ASP A 52 1.64 11.07 -16.03
C ASP A 52 0.11 11.12 -15.82
N LEU A 53 -0.60 10.04 -16.16
CA LEU A 53 -2.04 9.92 -15.92
C LEU A 53 -2.37 9.86 -14.42
N LYS A 54 -1.61 9.07 -13.65
CA LYS A 54 -1.76 9.01 -12.18
C LYS A 54 -1.47 10.36 -11.54
N VAL A 55 -0.41 11.06 -11.97
CA VAL A 55 -0.07 12.41 -11.49
C VAL A 55 -1.18 13.40 -11.83
N LYS A 56 -1.74 13.38 -13.05
CA LYS A 56 -2.89 14.21 -13.41
C LYS A 56 -4.11 13.94 -12.52
N HIS A 57 -4.35 12.67 -12.18
CA HIS A 57 -5.44 12.31 -11.26
C HIS A 57 -5.22 12.90 -9.87
N VAL A 58 -4.01 12.78 -9.31
CA VAL A 58 -3.66 13.40 -8.02
C VAL A 58 -3.72 14.92 -8.08
N GLN A 59 -3.23 15.54 -9.16
CA GLN A 59 -3.36 16.99 -9.38
C GLN A 59 -4.83 17.43 -9.44
N GLY A 60 -5.73 16.61 -10.00
CA GLY A 60 -7.16 16.84 -9.98
C GLY A 60 -7.70 16.92 -8.56
N GLN A 61 -7.40 15.93 -7.73
CA GLN A 61 -7.80 15.88 -6.31
C GLN A 61 -7.26 17.09 -5.52
N VAL A 62 -6.00 17.48 -5.75
CA VAL A 62 -5.41 18.67 -5.10
C VAL A 62 -6.09 19.96 -5.57
N ARG A 63 -6.47 20.07 -6.85
CA ARG A 63 -7.24 21.23 -7.35
C ARG A 63 -8.63 21.31 -6.75
N GLU A 64 -9.29 20.18 -6.49
CA GLU A 64 -10.57 20.13 -5.77
C GLU A 64 -10.41 20.59 -4.32
N TRP A 65 -9.33 20.18 -3.67
CA TRP A 65 -8.97 20.69 -2.35
C TRP A 65 -8.72 22.21 -2.36
N ILE A 66 -8.01 22.74 -3.36
CA ILE A 66 -7.77 24.19 -3.51
C ILE A 66 -9.07 24.99 -3.69
N LYS A 67 -10.09 24.42 -4.36
CA LYS A 67 -11.41 25.02 -4.51
C LYS A 67 -12.21 25.05 -3.20
N THR A 68 -11.83 24.21 -2.25
CA THR A 68 -12.36 24.24 -0.89
C THR A 68 -11.69 25.39 -0.12
N ASP A 69 -12.09 25.63 1.12
CA ASP A 69 -11.58 26.72 1.98
C ASP A 69 -10.09 26.57 2.39
N GLN A 70 -9.38 25.53 1.94
CA GLN A 70 -7.96 25.21 2.27
C GLN A 70 -7.63 25.14 3.78
N SER A 71 -8.62 25.34 4.64
CA SER A 71 -8.53 25.30 6.10
C SER A 71 -8.30 23.89 6.63
N ILE A 72 -8.63 22.87 5.82
CA ILE A 72 -8.49 21.46 6.17
C ILE A 72 -7.15 20.93 5.61
N PRO A 73 -6.25 20.37 6.42
CA PRO A 73 -5.02 19.78 5.90
C PRO A 73 -5.28 18.50 5.07
N MET A 74 -4.40 18.23 4.12
CA MET A 74 -4.43 17.02 3.29
C MET A 74 -3.79 15.83 4.01
N CYS A 75 -4.29 14.63 3.72
CA CYS A 75 -3.68 13.38 4.17
C CYS A 75 -3.74 12.31 3.07
N THR A 76 -2.95 11.25 3.21
CA THR A 76 -3.02 10.12 2.27
C THR A 76 -4.29 9.30 2.49
N GLY A 77 -5.00 8.99 1.40
CA GLY A 77 -6.24 8.21 1.37
C GLY A 77 -6.08 6.72 1.71
N ARG A 78 -4.86 6.25 2.03
CA ARG A 78 -4.60 4.85 2.40
C ARG A 78 -5.50 4.42 3.55
N ALA A 79 -6.28 3.35 3.34
CA ALA A 79 -7.22 2.84 4.33
C ALA A 79 -6.53 2.53 5.67
N GLY A 80 -7.26 2.75 6.77
CA GLY A 80 -6.73 2.58 8.13
C GLY A 80 -6.20 1.17 8.40
N TRP A 81 -6.93 0.15 7.97
CA TRP A 81 -6.53 -1.26 8.10
C TRP A 81 -5.28 -1.65 7.31
N LYS A 82 -4.90 -0.86 6.30
CA LYS A 82 -3.63 -1.03 5.56
C LYS A 82 -2.47 -0.29 6.23
N CYS A 83 -2.70 0.51 7.27
CA CYS A 83 -1.62 1.23 7.96
C CYS A 83 -0.90 0.28 8.93
N MET A 84 0.42 0.46 9.05
CA MET A 84 1.25 -0.29 10.01
C MET A 84 0.95 0.06 11.48
N SER A 85 0.24 1.16 11.72
CA SER A 85 -0.13 1.56 13.08
C SER A 85 -1.37 0.81 13.52
N LEU A 86 -1.28 0.18 14.70
CA LEU A 86 -2.42 -0.45 15.38
C LEU A 86 -3.47 0.57 15.84
N ARG A 87 -3.11 1.86 15.89
CA ARG A 87 -4.02 2.93 16.32
C ARG A 87 -4.85 3.40 15.14
N GLU A 88 -6.16 3.40 15.32
CA GLU A 88 -7.09 3.96 14.34
C GLU A 88 -6.76 5.45 14.08
N PRO A 89 -6.51 5.83 12.82
CA PRO A 89 -6.09 7.19 12.50
C PRO A 89 -7.28 8.14 12.49
N LYS A 90 -7.78 8.51 13.68
CA LYS A 90 -8.92 9.42 13.88
C LYS A 90 -8.77 10.77 13.18
N TYR A 91 -7.53 11.21 12.96
CA TYR A 91 -7.26 12.45 12.22
C TYR A 91 -7.73 12.41 10.76
N LYS A 92 -7.84 11.23 10.14
CA LYS A 92 -8.25 11.10 8.73
C LYS A 92 -9.70 11.49 8.49
N SER A 93 -10.56 11.47 9.52
CA SER A 93 -11.96 11.89 9.36
C SER A 93 -12.12 13.40 9.25
N SER A 94 -11.13 14.18 9.70
CA SER A 94 -11.15 15.64 9.67
C SER A 94 -10.20 16.24 8.63
N MET A 95 -9.58 15.41 7.78
CA MET A 95 -8.59 15.81 6.78
C MET A 95 -9.08 15.44 5.39
N PHE A 96 -8.59 16.16 4.36
CA PHE A 96 -8.91 15.84 2.97
C PHE A 96 -8.07 14.63 2.51
N PRO A 97 -8.68 13.48 2.18
CA PRO A 97 -7.94 12.31 1.76
C PRO A 97 -7.60 12.40 0.26
N VAL A 98 -6.31 12.31 -0.08
CA VAL A 98 -5.82 12.20 -1.46
C VAL A 98 -5.51 10.74 -1.75
N ASP A 99 -6.19 10.15 -2.73
CA ASP A 99 -5.93 8.79 -3.16
C ASP A 99 -4.62 8.73 -3.96
N LEU A 100 -3.70 7.91 -3.44
CA LEU A 100 -2.40 7.61 -4.01
C LEU A 100 -2.23 6.09 -4.24
N GLU A 101 -3.27 5.27 -4.00
CA GLU A 101 -3.15 3.81 -4.03
C GLU A 101 -2.72 3.28 -5.40
N ALA A 102 -3.05 4.00 -6.47
CA ALA A 102 -2.61 3.65 -7.82
C ALA A 102 -1.12 3.96 -8.09
N MET A 103 -0.43 4.72 -7.22
CA MET A 103 0.96 5.18 -7.42
C MET A 103 1.99 4.18 -6.83
N ASP A 104 1.92 2.92 -7.26
CA ASP A 104 2.66 1.77 -6.73
C ASP A 104 3.81 1.27 -7.64
N THR A 105 4.29 2.09 -8.60
CA THR A 105 5.23 1.65 -9.64
C THR A 105 6.68 2.14 -9.43
N ILE A 106 7.66 1.28 -9.69
CA ILE A 106 9.08 1.64 -9.78
C ILE A 106 9.38 2.14 -11.21
N LEU A 107 9.71 3.43 -11.34
CA LEU A 107 9.82 4.12 -12.62
C LEU A 107 11.13 3.79 -13.34
N SER A 108 12.27 4.01 -12.68
CA SER A 108 13.58 3.78 -13.28
C SER A 108 14.65 3.50 -12.21
N VAL A 109 15.63 2.68 -12.56
CA VAL A 109 16.88 2.51 -11.81
C VAL A 109 18.02 2.98 -12.69
N ASP A 110 18.81 3.92 -12.18
CA ASP A 110 20.04 4.42 -12.79
C ASP A 110 21.21 3.86 -11.98
N GLU A 111 21.87 2.84 -12.53
CA GLU A 111 22.98 2.14 -11.88
C GLU A 111 24.28 2.94 -11.87
N GLU A 112 24.48 3.84 -12.85
CA GLU A 112 25.65 4.72 -12.91
C GLU A 112 25.62 5.74 -11.77
N LYS A 113 24.46 6.38 -11.59
CA LYS A 113 24.25 7.37 -10.52
C LYS A 113 23.85 6.76 -9.19
N LYS A 114 23.57 5.45 -9.16
CA LYS A 114 23.05 4.73 -7.98
C LYS A 114 21.76 5.38 -7.45
N THR A 115 20.86 5.75 -8.35
CA THR A 115 19.57 6.37 -7.99
C THR A 115 18.40 5.54 -8.48
N VAL A 116 17.35 5.47 -7.65
CA VAL A 116 16.09 4.81 -8.00
C VAL A 116 14.96 5.81 -7.91
N LYS A 117 14.14 5.87 -8.97
CA LYS A 117 12.93 6.69 -9.03
C LYS A 117 11.72 5.81 -8.82
N VAL A 118 10.95 6.11 -7.78
CA VAL A 118 9.77 5.36 -7.37
C VAL A 118 8.58 6.28 -7.16
N GLU A 119 7.39 5.73 -7.34
CA GLU A 119 6.17 6.38 -6.92
C GLU A 119 5.98 6.31 -5.39
N PRO A 120 5.24 7.24 -4.78
CA PRO A 120 5.14 7.36 -3.32
C PRO A 120 4.45 6.18 -2.61
N TYR A 121 3.65 5.37 -3.31
CA TYR A 121 2.96 4.20 -2.76
C TYR A 121 3.73 2.89 -2.97
N VAL A 122 4.96 2.94 -3.51
CA VAL A 122 5.85 1.77 -3.54
C VAL A 122 6.19 1.39 -2.10
N THR A 123 6.05 0.10 -1.76
CA THR A 123 6.40 -0.41 -0.43
C THR A 123 7.87 -0.78 -0.34
N MET A 124 8.42 -0.79 0.88
CA MET A 124 9.82 -1.16 1.13
C MET A 124 10.09 -2.61 0.72
N GLY A 125 9.14 -3.51 0.94
CA GLY A 125 9.23 -4.90 0.49
C GLY A 125 9.29 -5.00 -1.03
N GLN A 126 8.47 -4.22 -1.75
CA GLN A 126 8.51 -4.17 -3.22
C GLN A 126 9.85 -3.66 -3.73
N LEU A 127 10.35 -2.55 -3.16
CA LEU A 127 11.61 -1.94 -3.54
C LEU A 127 12.79 -2.90 -3.30
N THR A 128 12.81 -3.53 -2.13
CA THR A 128 13.87 -4.47 -1.73
C THR A 128 13.87 -5.72 -2.62
N ARG A 129 12.69 -6.31 -2.90
CA ARG A 129 12.56 -7.43 -3.85
C ARG A 129 12.98 -7.07 -5.27
N TYR A 130 12.82 -5.82 -5.68
CA TYR A 130 13.25 -5.35 -7.00
C TYR A 130 14.77 -5.11 -7.07
N LEU A 131 15.38 -4.57 -6.02
CA LEU A 131 16.79 -4.19 -6.00
C LEU A 131 17.75 -5.34 -5.64
N ILE A 132 17.39 -6.23 -4.71
CA ILE A 132 18.26 -7.32 -4.24
C ILE A 132 18.74 -8.23 -5.38
N PRO A 133 17.86 -8.72 -6.29
CA PRO A 133 18.29 -9.57 -7.40
C PRO A 133 19.24 -8.87 -8.39
N ARG A 134 19.29 -7.53 -8.37
CA ARG A 134 20.19 -6.69 -9.19
C ARG A 134 21.50 -6.36 -8.47
N GLY A 135 21.69 -6.86 -7.25
CA GLY A 135 22.89 -6.58 -6.44
C GLY A 135 22.88 -5.22 -5.74
N TRP A 136 21.72 -4.55 -5.70
CA TRP A 136 21.58 -3.24 -5.08
C TRP A 136 20.73 -3.30 -3.81
N THR A 137 21.01 -2.40 -2.88
CA THR A 137 20.18 -2.18 -1.69
C THR A 137 20.13 -0.70 -1.37
N ILE A 138 19.07 -0.28 -0.70
CA ILE A 138 18.98 1.06 -0.12
C ILE A 138 19.81 1.11 1.17
N PRO A 139 20.40 2.27 1.53
CA PRO A 139 21.27 2.40 2.70
C PRO A 139 20.55 2.18 4.04
N VAL A 140 19.27 2.53 4.11
CA VAL A 140 18.43 2.38 5.30
C VAL A 140 17.15 1.67 4.87
N VAL A 141 16.98 0.44 5.37
CA VAL A 141 15.79 -0.38 5.15
C VAL A 141 14.98 -0.39 6.45
N VAL A 142 13.68 -0.13 6.36
CA VAL A 142 12.76 -0.35 7.48
C VAL A 142 12.40 -1.83 7.51
N GLU A 143 12.38 -2.43 8.70
CA GLU A 143 12.03 -3.86 8.89
C GLU A 143 10.64 -4.23 8.36
N LEU A 144 9.72 -3.27 8.33
CA LEU A 144 8.34 -3.45 7.90
C LEU A 144 8.18 -3.26 6.38
N ASP A 145 7.94 -4.36 5.68
CA ASP A 145 7.82 -4.42 4.22
C ASP A 145 6.68 -3.55 3.66
N ASP A 146 5.57 -3.39 4.38
CA ASP A 146 4.37 -2.69 3.91
C ASP A 146 4.42 -1.17 4.13
N VAL A 147 5.50 -0.66 4.72
CA VAL A 147 5.77 0.78 4.80
C VAL A 147 6.01 1.28 3.38
N THR A 148 5.33 2.37 3.02
CA THR A 148 5.50 3.02 1.72
C THR A 148 6.59 4.07 1.77
N VAL A 149 7.33 4.22 0.68
CA VAL A 149 8.41 5.22 0.56
C VAL A 149 7.91 6.64 0.86
N GLY A 150 6.69 7.00 0.44
CA GLY A 150 6.14 8.33 0.72
C GLY A 150 5.77 8.61 2.18
N LYS A 151 5.88 7.62 3.08
CA LYS A 151 5.68 7.81 4.53
C LYS A 151 6.99 7.89 5.32
N LEU A 152 8.10 7.52 4.69
CA LEU A 152 9.45 7.67 5.23
C LEU A 152 9.93 9.11 5.04
#